data_AF-A0A9P9X1U9-F1
#
_entry.id   AF-A0A9P9X1U9-F1
#
_cell.length_a   1.000
_cell.length_b   1.000
_cell.length_c   1.000
_cell.angle_alpha   90.00
_cell.angle_beta   90.00
_cell.angle_gamma   90.00
#
_symmetry.space_group_name_H-M   'P 1'
#
loop_
_entity.id
_entity.type
_entity.pdbx_description
1 polymer ?
#
loop_
_entity_poly.entity_id
_entity_poly.type
_entity_poly.pdbx_seq_one_letter_code
_entity_poly.pdbx_strand_id
1 'polypeptide(L)'
;MGQVNVLIPVGRAVSYGEFNMFCNLVTDLSAAPNCPKIDRDLAKNRRWWGWDDLHICEECYILVAKKTTLEKHFVMKGDHVVESRLCDLYSPRMRQLYKEACQTQQLASFLAFARQRRQIYLQTVPEMNRMLQNAKHALSQAQTLGLAAVTFSAAGNLNSTNFNYVGYGYGNAQLAQAAMADQQMQQVGAAAAGPAAIARVGMLEKMWKQVE
;
A
#
# COMPACT_ATOMS: atom_id res chain seq x y z
N MET A 1 -1.90 10.09 9.10
CA MET A 1 -0.96 11.24 9.14
C MET A 1 0.01 10.97 10.29
N GLY A 2 1.28 10.67 10.00
CA GLY A 2 2.27 10.39 11.04
C GLY A 2 2.63 11.70 11.74
N GLN A 3 2.52 11.75 13.07
CA GLN A 3 2.84 12.94 13.85
C GLN A 3 4.25 13.41 13.52
N VAL A 4 4.31 14.55 12.84
CA VAL A 4 5.54 15.30 12.60
C VAL A 4 5.93 15.89 13.95
N ASN A 5 7.13 15.59 14.47
CA ASN A 5 7.55 16.12 15.77
C ASN A 5 8.03 17.59 15.62
N VAL A 6 7.17 18.45 15.06
CA VAL A 6 7.38 19.91 14.96
C VAL A 6 7.26 20.58 16.33
N LEU A 7 6.79 19.85 17.34
CA LEU A 7 6.54 20.34 18.69
C LEU A 7 7.82 20.89 19.35
N ILE A 8 8.99 20.33 19.07
CA ILE A 8 10.25 20.82 19.63
C ILE A 8 10.65 22.16 18.98
N PRO A 9 10.72 22.28 17.63
CA PRO A 9 10.92 23.57 16.96
C PRO A 9 9.88 24.63 17.31
N VAL A 10 8.59 24.27 17.32
CA VAL A 10 7.48 25.19 17.65
C VAL A 10 7.54 25.59 19.12
N GLY A 11 7.77 24.63 20.02
CA GLY A 11 7.90 24.90 21.45
C GLY A 11 9.05 25.86 21.72
N ARG A 12 10.21 25.69 21.08
CA ARG A 12 11.33 26.62 21.23
C ARG A 12 11.07 27.99 20.59
N ALA A 13 10.44 28.03 19.42
CA ALA A 13 10.07 29.30 18.78
C ALA A 13 9.08 30.11 19.64
N VAL A 14 8.08 29.43 20.23
CA VAL A 14 7.07 30.07 21.09
C VAL A 14 7.62 30.42 22.47
N SER A 15 8.41 29.53 23.10
CA SER A 15 8.91 29.73 24.46
C SER A 15 10.16 30.61 24.56
N TYR A 16 11.00 30.65 23.52
CA TYR A 16 12.29 31.36 23.54
C TYR A 16 12.48 32.35 22.38
N GLY A 17 11.49 32.54 21.50
CA GLY A 17 11.59 33.46 20.36
C GLY A 17 12.56 33.00 19.26
N GLU A 18 13.03 31.74 19.30
CA GLU A 18 13.97 31.19 18.32
C GLU A 18 13.27 30.73 17.02
N PHE A 19 12.72 31.69 16.25
CA PHE A 19 11.99 31.40 15.01
C PHE A 19 12.86 30.82 13.89
N ASN A 20 14.16 31.10 13.89
CA ASN A 20 15.07 30.63 12.83
C ASN A 20 15.08 29.10 12.69
N MET A 21 15.02 28.36 13.81
CA MET A 21 15.02 26.89 13.75
C MET A 21 13.74 26.35 13.10
N PHE A 22 12.61 26.99 13.40
CA PHE A 22 11.32 26.66 12.79
C PHE A 22 11.28 27.04 11.31
N CYS A 23 11.67 28.28 10.96
CA CYS A 23 11.69 28.74 9.56
C CYS A 23 12.62 27.88 8.70
N ASN A 24 13.79 27.50 9.20
CA ASN A 24 14.71 26.62 8.48
C ASN A 24 14.09 25.24 8.25
N LEU A 25 13.42 24.66 9.26
CA LEU A 25 12.72 23.38 9.10
C LEU A 25 11.61 23.46 8.06
N VAL A 26 10.79 24.52 8.11
CA VAL A 26 9.68 24.72 7.16
C VAL A 26 10.22 24.93 5.74
N THR A 27 11.32 25.66 5.60
CA THR A 27 11.98 25.89 4.31
C THR A 27 12.56 24.60 3.73
N ASP A 28 13.25 23.80 4.56
CA ASP A 28 13.77 22.50 4.13
C ASP A 28 12.63 21.56 3.70
N LEU A 29 11.53 21.54 4.45
CA LEU A 29 10.37 20.68 4.15
C LEU A 29 9.57 21.13 2.93
N SER A 30 9.44 22.43 2.70
CA SER A 30 8.68 22.94 1.55
C SER A 30 9.37 22.64 0.22
N ALA A 31 10.70 22.52 0.24
CA ALA A 31 11.50 22.09 -0.91
C ALA A 31 11.54 20.56 -1.08
N ALA A 32 11.35 19.79 0.00
CA ALA A 32 11.45 18.34 -0.01
C ALA A 32 10.19 17.68 -0.60
N PRO A 33 10.34 16.68 -1.49
CA PRO A 33 9.18 15.97 -2.00
C PRO A 33 8.59 15.06 -0.92
N ASN A 34 7.25 14.98 -0.85
CA ASN A 34 6.53 14.13 0.09
C ASN A 34 7.05 12.68 0.09
N CYS A 35 7.08 12.07 1.28
CA CYS A 35 7.54 10.72 1.48
C CYS A 35 6.73 9.75 0.60
N PRO A 36 7.40 8.92 -0.23
CA PRO A 36 6.72 7.98 -1.10
C PRO A 36 6.10 6.82 -0.29
N LYS A 37 6.49 6.63 0.98
CA LYS A 37 6.08 5.51 1.82
C LYS A 37 6.38 4.17 1.14
N ILE A 38 5.34 3.48 0.67
CA ILE A 38 5.38 2.22 -0.07
C ILE A 38 4.99 2.38 -1.55
N ASP A 39 4.67 3.60 -1.99
CA ASP A 39 4.31 3.91 -3.37
C ASP A 39 5.57 3.91 -4.25
N ARG A 40 5.61 2.98 -5.19
CA ARG A 40 6.76 2.74 -6.06
C ARG A 40 6.90 3.77 -7.17
N ASP A 41 5.81 4.39 -7.60
CA ASP A 41 5.86 5.39 -8.65
C ASP A 41 6.31 6.73 -8.09
N LEU A 42 5.81 7.08 -6.91
CA LEU A 42 6.35 8.22 -6.18
C LEU A 42 7.81 8.00 -5.80
N ALA A 43 8.28 6.78 -5.56
CA ALA A 43 9.64 6.51 -5.09
C ALA A 43 10.78 6.66 -6.11
N LYS A 44 10.50 6.79 -7.42
CA LYS A 44 11.52 6.84 -8.49
C LYS A 44 12.20 8.21 -8.56
N ASN A 45 13.43 8.23 -9.09
CA ASN A 45 14.17 9.45 -9.44
C ASN A 45 14.28 10.45 -8.28
N ARG A 46 14.79 10.00 -7.13
CA ARG A 46 14.84 10.79 -5.87
C ARG A 46 16.15 10.64 -5.14
N ARG A 47 16.37 11.57 -4.22
CA ARG A 47 17.46 11.52 -3.24
C ARG A 47 17.14 10.61 -2.07
N TRP A 48 18.14 9.85 -1.63
CA TRP A 48 18.03 8.90 -0.53
C TRP A 48 19.18 9.04 0.46
N TRP A 49 18.88 8.71 1.72
CA TRP A 49 19.82 8.66 2.84
C TRP A 49 19.76 7.29 3.52
N GLY A 50 20.78 6.98 4.31
CA GLY A 50 20.82 5.76 5.12
C GLY A 50 21.80 4.72 4.57
N TRP A 51 21.33 3.48 4.43
CA TRP A 51 22.13 2.31 4.05
C TRP A 51 21.41 1.46 3.02
N ASP A 52 22.10 0.52 2.39
CA ASP A 52 21.47 -0.39 1.43
C ASP A 52 20.30 -1.17 2.03
N ASP A 53 20.37 -1.52 3.32
CA ASP A 53 19.30 -2.22 4.04
C ASP A 53 18.23 -1.29 4.62
N LEU A 54 18.42 0.03 4.59
CA LEU A 54 17.50 1.01 5.17
C LEU A 54 17.55 2.33 4.39
N HIS A 55 16.49 2.60 3.64
CA HIS A 55 16.39 3.81 2.82
C HIS A 55 15.52 4.86 3.51
N ILE A 56 16.01 6.09 3.53
CA ILE A 56 15.34 7.23 4.13
C ILE A 56 15.13 8.24 3.01
N CYS A 57 13.87 8.58 2.72
CA CYS A 57 13.56 9.65 1.77
C CYS A 57 13.86 11.03 2.38
N GLU A 58 13.92 12.06 1.54
CA GLU A 58 14.27 13.42 1.95
C GLU A 58 13.40 13.98 3.10
N GLU A 59 12.08 13.85 3.00
CA GLU A 59 11.17 14.30 4.05
C GLU A 59 11.48 13.59 5.39
N CYS A 60 11.64 12.27 5.37
CA CYS A 60 11.92 11.50 6.59
C CYS A 60 13.33 11.75 7.12
N TYR A 61 14.30 12.06 6.26
CA TYR A 61 15.62 12.50 6.66
C TYR A 61 15.51 13.80 7.46
N ILE A 62 14.87 14.84 6.88
CA ILE A 62 14.70 16.14 7.54
C ILE A 62 13.95 16.01 8.87
N LEU A 63 12.88 15.21 8.91
CA LEU A 63 12.01 15.10 10.08
C LEU A 63 12.54 14.19 11.20
N VAL A 64 13.35 13.18 10.87
CA VAL A 64 13.67 12.09 11.80
C VAL A 64 15.17 11.86 11.93
N ALA A 65 15.92 11.90 10.83
CA ALA A 65 17.28 11.38 10.78
C ALA A 65 18.38 12.46 10.79
N LYS A 66 18.06 13.67 10.34
CA LYS A 66 18.96 14.83 10.31
C LYS A 66 19.40 15.20 11.72
N LYS A 67 20.69 15.42 11.91
CA LYS A 67 21.35 15.71 13.20
C LYS A 67 21.23 14.62 14.26
N THR A 68 21.00 13.38 13.87
CA THR A 68 21.00 12.24 14.81
C THR A 68 22.36 11.58 14.92
N THR A 69 22.62 10.86 16.02
CA THR A 69 23.91 10.20 16.28
C THR A 69 24.34 9.25 15.15
N LEU A 70 23.38 8.62 14.47
CA LEU A 70 23.64 7.65 13.40
C LEU A 70 23.84 8.29 12.02
N GLU A 71 23.45 9.56 11.82
CA GLU A 71 23.56 10.26 10.53
C GLU A 71 24.98 10.25 9.97
N LYS A 72 26.00 10.41 10.83
CA LYS A 72 27.41 10.40 10.44
C LYS A 72 27.85 9.06 9.80
N HIS A 73 27.12 7.98 10.07
CA HIS A 73 27.41 6.63 9.56
C HIS A 73 26.60 6.25 8.33
N PHE A 74 25.79 7.16 7.78
CA PHE A 74 25.05 6.89 6.54
C PHE A 74 26.03 6.64 5.38
N VAL A 75 25.70 5.62 4.58
CA VAL A 75 26.40 5.31 3.33
C VAL A 75 25.87 6.24 2.23
N MET A 76 24.54 6.35 2.09
CA MET A 76 23.91 7.30 1.18
C MET A 76 23.69 8.65 1.87
N LYS A 77 24.10 9.75 1.23
CA LYS A 77 24.03 11.10 1.82
C LYS A 77 23.32 12.08 0.88
N GLY A 78 22.13 11.69 0.43
CA GLY A 78 21.37 12.44 -0.56
C GLY A 78 21.65 11.97 -1.99
N ASP A 79 22.10 10.72 -2.13
CA ASP A 79 22.43 10.09 -3.40
C ASP A 79 21.18 10.01 -4.27
N HIS A 80 21.32 10.40 -5.53
CA HIS A 80 20.20 10.37 -6.47
C HIS A 80 20.07 8.97 -7.07
N VAL A 81 18.92 8.34 -6.83
CA VAL A 81 18.62 6.97 -7.27
C VAL A 81 17.44 7.01 -8.23
N VAL A 82 17.64 6.44 -9.42
CA VAL A 82 16.61 6.38 -10.46
C VAL A 82 15.57 5.31 -10.12
N GLU A 83 16.03 4.18 -9.59
CA GLU A 83 15.20 3.06 -9.19
C GLU A 83 14.29 3.39 -7.99
N SER A 84 13.12 2.77 -7.97
CA SER A 84 12.18 2.88 -6.85
C SER A 84 12.74 2.23 -5.58
N ARG A 85 12.78 2.98 -4.48
CA ARG A 85 13.11 2.47 -3.14
C ARG A 85 11.96 2.72 -2.15
N LEU A 86 11.80 1.84 -1.16
CA LEU A 86 10.79 2.04 -0.10
C LEU A 86 11.41 2.89 1.01
N CYS A 87 10.68 3.88 1.51
CA CYS A 87 11.14 4.57 2.73
C CYS A 87 10.94 3.65 3.93
N ASP A 88 11.94 3.47 4.78
CA ASP A 88 11.79 2.66 5.99
C ASP A 88 11.25 3.50 7.14
N LEU A 89 11.59 4.80 7.19
CA LEU A 89 11.15 5.72 8.24
C LEU A 89 9.77 6.36 7.98
N TYR A 90 8.95 5.85 7.05
CA TYR A 90 7.52 6.22 7.06
C TYR A 90 6.77 5.55 8.20
N SER A 91 7.24 4.37 8.64
CA SER A 91 6.59 3.57 9.68
C SER A 91 6.84 4.17 11.07
N PRO A 92 5.79 4.39 11.88
CA PRO A 92 5.95 4.86 13.26
C PRO A 92 6.85 3.94 14.10
N ARG A 93 6.70 2.62 13.96
CA ARG A 93 7.52 1.63 14.66
C ARG A 93 8.98 1.70 14.23
N MET A 94 9.26 1.82 12.93
CA MET A 94 10.64 2.01 12.46
C MET A 94 11.27 3.30 12.98
N ARG A 95 10.49 4.39 13.10
CA ARG A 95 10.98 5.63 13.71
C ARG A 95 11.33 5.44 15.18
N GLN A 96 10.54 4.66 15.92
CA GLN A 96 10.85 4.35 17.32
C GLN A 96 12.14 3.53 17.44
N LEU A 97 12.28 2.45 16.68
CA LEU A 97 13.49 1.62 16.68
C LEU A 97 14.72 2.42 16.23
N TYR A 98 14.57 3.32 15.26
CA TYR A 98 15.65 4.22 14.84
C TYR A 98 16.11 5.15 15.98
N LYS A 99 15.15 5.72 16.74
CA LYS A 99 15.46 6.56 17.90
C LYS A 99 16.18 5.77 19.00
N GLU A 100 15.69 4.57 19.31
CA GLU A 100 16.32 3.67 20.28
C GLU A 100 17.75 3.29 19.83
N ALA A 101 17.95 3.02 18.54
CA ALA A 101 19.27 2.76 17.98
C ALA A 101 20.19 3.98 18.05
N CYS A 102 19.66 5.20 17.89
CA CYS A 102 20.44 6.43 18.07
C CYS A 102 20.88 6.65 19.52
N GLN A 103 20.06 6.25 20.49
CA GLN A 103 20.36 6.36 21.92
C GLN A 103 21.35 5.29 22.40
N THR A 104 21.15 4.06 21.97
CA THR A 104 21.96 2.89 22.37
C THR A 104 23.17 2.64 21.48
N GLN A 105 23.26 3.34 20.34
CA GLN A 105 24.27 3.17 19.29
C GLN A 105 24.31 1.76 18.67
N GLN A 106 23.20 1.01 18.75
CA GLN A 106 23.09 -0.35 18.22
C GLN A 106 22.67 -0.36 16.73
N LEU A 107 23.54 0.15 15.85
CA LEU A 107 23.27 0.24 14.42
C LEU A 107 23.04 -1.14 13.77
N ALA A 108 23.88 -2.12 14.10
CA ALA A 108 23.84 -3.45 13.48
C ALA A 108 22.49 -4.16 13.70
N SER A 109 22.00 -4.17 14.94
CA SER A 109 20.70 -4.77 15.29
C SER A 109 19.54 -4.09 14.57
N PHE A 110 19.59 -2.76 14.46
CA PHE A 110 18.56 -1.99 13.75
C PHE A 110 18.56 -2.27 12.24
N LEU A 111 19.73 -2.31 11.60
CA LEU A 111 19.83 -2.66 10.17
C LEU A 111 19.41 -4.10 9.90
N ALA A 112 19.72 -5.04 10.79
CA ALA A 112 19.25 -6.42 10.69
C ALA A 112 17.72 -6.49 10.72
N PHE A 113 17.07 -5.74 11.62
CA PHE A 113 15.61 -5.64 11.65
C PHE A 113 15.04 -4.98 10.39
N ALA A 114 15.65 -3.90 9.90
CA ALA A 114 15.21 -3.24 8.66
C ALA A 114 15.25 -4.20 7.45
N ARG A 115 16.32 -4.99 7.34
CA ARG A 115 16.45 -6.04 6.32
C ARG A 115 15.35 -7.09 6.45
N GLN A 116 15.09 -7.60 7.66
CA GLN A 116 14.01 -8.57 7.91
C GLN A 116 12.64 -7.99 7.52
N ARG A 117 12.34 -6.76 7.93
CA ARG A 117 11.10 -6.06 7.58
C ARG A 117 10.93 -5.96 6.07
N ARG A 118 12.00 -5.65 5.33
CA ARG A 118 11.97 -5.58 3.87
C ARG A 118 11.68 -6.93 3.22
N GLN A 119 12.25 -8.02 3.73
CA GLN A 119 11.96 -9.37 3.25
C GLN A 119 10.47 -9.71 3.45
N ILE A 120 9.92 -9.41 4.62
CA ILE A 120 8.51 -9.65 4.91
C ILE A 120 7.62 -8.77 4.01
N TYR A 121 7.97 -7.50 3.79
CA TYR A 121 7.25 -6.64 2.84
C TYR A 121 7.18 -7.29 1.46
N LEU A 122 8.32 -7.77 0.91
CA LEU A 122 8.38 -8.36 -0.43
C LEU A 122 7.49 -9.60 -0.57
N GLN A 123 7.29 -10.34 0.52
CA GLN A 123 6.44 -11.53 0.56
C GLN A 123 4.95 -11.23 0.81
N THR A 124 4.60 -10.03 1.29
CA THR A 124 3.26 -9.74 1.82
C THR A 124 2.55 -8.65 1.03
N VAL A 125 2.99 -7.40 1.14
CA VAL A 125 2.26 -6.23 0.64
C VAL A 125 1.99 -6.28 -0.87
N PRO A 126 2.96 -6.63 -1.75
CA PRO A 126 2.70 -6.79 -3.18
C PRO A 126 1.64 -7.84 -3.48
N GLU A 127 1.65 -8.96 -2.75
CA GLU A 127 0.70 -10.05 -2.95
C GLU A 127 -0.71 -9.64 -2.49
N MET A 128 -0.83 -8.99 -1.34
CA MET A 128 -2.12 -8.44 -0.88
C MET A 128 -2.68 -7.42 -1.88
N ASN A 129 -1.83 -6.54 -2.41
CA ASN A 129 -2.24 -5.59 -3.45
C ASN A 129 -2.70 -6.30 -4.73
N ARG A 130 -1.99 -7.35 -5.17
CA ARG A 130 -2.37 -8.16 -6.32
C ARG A 130 -3.74 -8.81 -6.12
N MET A 131 -3.96 -9.43 -4.96
CA MET A 131 -5.25 -10.04 -4.61
C MET A 131 -6.38 -9.01 -4.59
N LEU A 132 -6.14 -7.82 -4.04
CA LEU A 132 -7.13 -6.73 -4.04
C LEU A 132 -7.48 -6.26 -5.46
N GLN A 133 -6.49 -6.12 -6.36
CA GLN A 133 -6.76 -5.75 -7.75
C GLN A 133 -7.54 -6.85 -8.48
N ASN A 134 -7.16 -8.12 -8.30
CA ASN A 134 -7.90 -9.25 -8.87
C ASN A 134 -9.35 -9.28 -8.37
N ALA A 135 -9.56 -9.04 -7.07
CA ALA A 135 -10.90 -8.99 -6.49
C ALA A 135 -11.74 -7.84 -7.07
N LYS A 136 -11.15 -6.66 -7.28
CA LYS A 136 -11.83 -5.52 -7.95
C LYS A 136 -12.21 -5.84 -9.38
N HIS A 137 -11.31 -6.46 -10.15
CA HIS A 137 -11.59 -6.86 -11.53
C HIS A 137 -12.69 -7.92 -11.60
N ALA A 138 -12.63 -8.94 -10.74
CA ALA A 138 -13.65 -9.97 -10.68
C ALA A 138 -15.01 -9.41 -10.24
N LEU A 139 -15.05 -8.49 -9.27
CA LEU A 139 -16.30 -7.82 -8.88
C LEU A 139 -16.89 -6.99 -10.03
N SER A 140 -16.04 -6.25 -10.77
CA SER A 140 -16.49 -5.51 -11.95
C SER A 140 -17.04 -6.44 -13.03
N GLN A 141 -16.40 -7.60 -13.27
CA GLN A 141 -16.88 -8.60 -14.21
C GLN A 141 -18.21 -9.21 -13.75
N ALA A 142 -18.34 -9.53 -12.46
CA ALA A 142 -19.58 -10.04 -11.88
C ALA A 142 -20.74 -9.04 -12.07
N GLN A 143 -20.49 -7.73 -11.89
CA GLN A 143 -21.49 -6.69 -12.16
C GLN A 143 -21.94 -6.69 -13.63
N THR A 144 -21.01 -6.79 -14.58
CA THR A 144 -21.34 -6.87 -16.01
C THR A 144 -22.18 -8.11 -16.34
N LEU A 145 -21.83 -9.26 -15.76
CA LEU A 145 -22.58 -10.51 -15.95
C LEU A 145 -23.97 -10.44 -15.32
N GLY A 146 -24.12 -9.79 -14.16
CA GLY A 146 -25.42 -9.55 -13.54
C GLY A 146 -26.32 -8.67 -14.40
N LEU A 147 -25.78 -7.61 -15.01
CA LEU A 147 -26.53 -6.80 -15.97
C LEU A 147 -26.96 -7.62 -17.20
N ALA A 148 -26.04 -8.43 -17.76
CA ALA A 148 -26.35 -9.31 -18.88
C ALA A 148 -27.47 -10.31 -18.52
N ALA A 149 -27.42 -10.92 -17.33
CA ALA A 149 -28.46 -11.83 -16.84
C ALA A 149 -29.84 -11.16 -16.80
N VAL A 150 -29.91 -9.93 -16.26
CA VAL A 150 -31.16 -9.15 -16.22
C VAL A 150 -31.65 -8.80 -17.63
N THR A 151 -30.76 -8.35 -18.52
CA THR A 151 -31.13 -7.99 -19.89
C THR A 151 -31.65 -9.19 -20.69
N PHE A 152 -30.96 -10.33 -20.62
CA PHE A 152 -31.39 -11.54 -21.30
C PHE A 152 -32.67 -12.12 -20.70
N SER A 153 -32.85 -12.04 -19.37
CA SER A 153 -34.10 -12.43 -18.72
C SER A 153 -35.28 -11.59 -19.20
N ALA A 154 -35.10 -10.26 -19.27
CA ALA A 154 -36.13 -9.36 -19.80
C ALA A 154 -36.47 -9.66 -21.27
N ALA A 155 -35.46 -9.83 -22.13
CA ALA A 155 -35.66 -10.19 -23.54
C ALA A 155 -36.36 -11.55 -23.69
N GLY A 156 -36.01 -12.53 -22.85
CA GLY A 156 -36.64 -13.84 -22.82
C GLY A 156 -38.11 -13.78 -22.42
N ASN A 157 -38.46 -12.97 -21.42
CA ASN A 157 -39.85 -12.80 -20.98
C ASN A 157 -40.72 -12.08 -22.04
N LEU A 158 -40.14 -11.13 -22.78
CA LEU A 158 -40.83 -10.45 -23.88
C LEU A 158 -41.05 -11.37 -25.10
N ASN A 159 -40.20 -12.39 -25.28
CA ASN A 159 -40.28 -13.37 -26.36
C ASN A 159 -41.02 -14.66 -25.96
N SER A 160 -41.86 -14.60 -24.91
CA SER A 160 -42.57 -15.75 -24.33
C SER A 160 -43.68 -16.35 -25.21
N THR A 161 -43.97 -15.74 -26.37
CA THR A 161 -44.98 -16.21 -27.33
C THR A 161 -44.46 -17.26 -28.34
N ASN A 162 -43.14 -17.46 -28.44
CA ASN A 162 -42.53 -18.48 -29.29
C ASN A 162 -41.89 -19.58 -28.42
N PHE A 163 -42.65 -20.65 -28.13
CA PHE A 163 -42.18 -21.83 -27.40
C PHE A 163 -41.23 -22.70 -28.24
N ASN A 164 -40.10 -22.14 -28.64
CA ASN A 164 -38.98 -22.92 -29.14
C ASN A 164 -38.16 -23.36 -27.92
N TYR A 165 -38.53 -24.51 -27.34
CA TYR A 165 -37.73 -25.17 -26.32
C TYR A 165 -36.32 -25.40 -26.87
N VAL A 166 -35.40 -24.53 -26.50
CA VAL A 166 -34.00 -24.88 -26.41
C VAL A 166 -33.95 -25.94 -25.33
N GLY A 167 -33.45 -27.14 -25.63
CA GLY A 167 -33.24 -28.19 -24.63
C GLY A 167 -32.55 -27.63 -23.37
N TYR A 168 -32.58 -28.39 -22.26
CA TYR A 168 -32.10 -27.99 -20.92
C TYR A 168 -33.11 -27.25 -20.02
N GLY A 169 -34.41 -27.27 -20.33
CA GLY A 169 -35.46 -26.80 -19.40
C GLY A 169 -35.74 -25.30 -19.42
N TYR A 170 -35.25 -24.58 -20.42
CA TYR A 170 -35.48 -23.13 -20.60
C TYR A 170 -36.50 -22.86 -21.71
N GLY A 171 -37.37 -21.87 -21.49
CA GLY A 171 -38.46 -21.55 -22.44
C GLY A 171 -37.99 -20.91 -23.76
N ASN A 172 -36.79 -20.34 -23.80
CA ASN A 172 -36.14 -19.81 -25.00
C ASN A 172 -34.62 -19.58 -24.78
N ALA A 173 -33.90 -19.24 -25.85
CA ALA A 173 -32.45 -19.09 -25.85
C ALA A 173 -31.97 -17.92 -24.96
N GLN A 174 -32.77 -16.86 -24.86
CA GLN A 174 -32.45 -15.71 -24.02
C GLN A 174 -32.51 -16.07 -22.52
N LEU A 175 -33.50 -16.86 -22.09
CA LEU A 175 -33.55 -17.36 -20.71
C LEU A 175 -32.39 -18.30 -20.38
N ALA A 176 -31.95 -19.13 -21.34
CA ALA A 176 -30.76 -19.96 -21.17
C ALA A 176 -29.49 -19.10 -21.02
N GLN A 177 -29.33 -18.05 -21.83
CA GLN A 177 -28.22 -17.09 -21.72
C GLN A 177 -28.24 -16.33 -20.38
N ALA A 178 -29.42 -15.96 -19.89
CA ALA A 178 -29.56 -15.32 -18.59
C ALA A 178 -29.07 -16.22 -17.45
N ALA A 179 -29.44 -17.51 -17.46
CA ALA A 179 -28.99 -18.47 -16.46
C ALA A 179 -27.48 -18.74 -16.52
N MET A 180 -26.90 -18.81 -17.71
CA MET A 180 -25.45 -18.94 -17.88
C MET A 180 -24.71 -17.72 -17.32
N ALA A 181 -25.20 -16.51 -17.60
CA ALA A 181 -24.63 -15.27 -17.09
C ALA A 181 -24.71 -15.20 -15.56
N ASP A 182 -25.84 -15.63 -14.96
CA ASP A 182 -26.01 -15.68 -13.50
C ASP A 182 -25.06 -16.70 -12.84
N GLN A 183 -24.92 -17.89 -13.42
CA GLN A 183 -23.95 -18.89 -12.94
C GLN A 183 -22.52 -18.37 -13.03
N GLN A 184 -22.16 -17.72 -14.14
CA GLN A 184 -20.83 -17.15 -14.32
C GLN A 184 -20.57 -16.01 -13.33
N MET A 185 -21.56 -15.15 -13.07
CA MET A 185 -21.49 -14.09 -12.06
C MET A 185 -21.16 -14.67 -10.68
N GLN A 186 -21.89 -15.72 -10.26
CA GLN A 186 -21.68 -16.35 -8.96
C GLN A 186 -20.27 -16.98 -8.84
N GLN A 187 -19.79 -17.64 -9.89
CA GLN A 187 -18.44 -18.23 -9.91
C GLN A 187 -17.34 -17.17 -9.79
N VAL A 188 -17.45 -16.09 -10.56
CA VAL A 188 -16.48 -14.99 -10.54
C VAL A 188 -16.50 -14.28 -9.18
N GLY A 189 -17.69 -14.03 -8.62
CA GLY A 189 -17.83 -13.43 -7.30
C GLY A 189 -17.25 -14.29 -6.17
N ALA A 190 -17.49 -15.60 -6.21
CA ALA A 190 -16.97 -16.55 -5.23
C ALA A 190 -15.43 -16.66 -5.30
N ALA A 191 -14.83 -16.59 -6.48
CA ALA A 191 -13.37 -16.58 -6.64
C ALA A 191 -12.73 -15.28 -6.11
N ALA A 192 -13.43 -14.15 -6.22
CA ALA A 192 -12.95 -12.84 -5.80
C ALA A 192 -12.92 -12.64 -4.29
N ALA A 193 -13.96 -13.12 -3.59
CA ALA A 193 -14.20 -12.85 -2.18
C ALA A 193 -14.43 -14.12 -1.35
N GLY A 194 -14.03 -15.28 -1.87
CA GLY A 194 -14.23 -16.57 -1.21
C GLY A 194 -13.41 -16.73 0.08
N PRO A 195 -13.78 -17.69 0.94
CA PRO A 195 -13.10 -17.93 2.23
C PRO A 195 -11.59 -18.16 2.11
N ALA A 196 -11.13 -18.81 1.04
CA ALA A 196 -9.71 -19.06 0.79
C ALA A 196 -8.93 -17.76 0.52
N ALA A 197 -9.50 -16.84 -0.26
CA ALA A 197 -8.90 -15.53 -0.52
C ALA A 197 -8.81 -14.71 0.76
N ILE A 198 -9.89 -14.68 1.56
CA ILE A 198 -9.92 -13.97 2.85
C ILE A 198 -8.89 -14.56 3.83
N ALA A 199 -8.83 -15.89 3.96
CA ALA A 199 -7.86 -16.56 4.83
C ALA A 199 -6.42 -16.26 4.42
N ARG A 200 -6.15 -16.22 3.11
CA ARG A 200 -4.82 -15.90 2.57
C ARG A 200 -4.43 -14.44 2.85
N VAL A 201 -5.31 -13.47 2.61
CA VAL A 201 -5.05 -12.06 2.98
C VAL A 201 -4.79 -11.95 4.48
N GLY A 202 -5.63 -12.59 5.32
CA GLY A 202 -5.45 -12.57 6.78
C GLY A 202 -4.10 -13.14 7.25
N MET A 203 -3.58 -14.19 6.58
CA MET A 203 -2.24 -14.71 6.84
C MET A 203 -1.15 -13.68 6.50
N LEU A 204 -1.23 -13.06 5.33
CA LEU A 204 -0.25 -12.07 4.87
C LEU A 204 -0.26 -10.81 5.75
N GLU A 205 -1.45 -10.36 6.18
CA GLU A 205 -1.60 -9.26 7.12
C GLU A 205 -0.97 -9.57 8.47
N LYS A 206 -1.15 -10.79 9.00
CA LYS A 206 -0.51 -11.20 10.26
C LYS A 206 1.02 -11.16 10.15
N MET A 207 1.58 -11.62 9.03
CA MET A 207 3.02 -11.53 8.79
C MET A 207 3.50 -10.07 8.76
N TRP A 208 2.78 -9.19 8.06
CA TRP A 208 3.15 -7.77 7.99
C TRP A 208 3.06 -7.06 9.35
N LYS A 209 2.02 -7.35 10.14
CA LYS A 209 1.85 -6.81 11.50
C LYS A 209 2.95 -7.22 12.47
N GLN A 210 3.74 -8.26 12.19
CA GLN A 210 4.89 -8.62 13.03
C GLN A 210 6.01 -7.58 12.96
N VAL A 211 6.10 -6.82 11.87
CA VAL A 211 7.19 -5.85 11.60
C VAL A 211 6.76 -4.40 11.50
N GLU A 212 5.46 -4.13 11.53
CA GLU A 212 4.86 -2.79 11.69
C GLU A 212 4.31 -2.58 13.10
#